data_AF-A0A0D2ATL9-F1
#
_entry.id   AF-A0A0D2ATL9-F1
#
_cell.length_a   1.000
_cell.length_b   1.000
_cell.length_c   1.000
_cell.angle_alpha   90.00
_cell.angle_beta   90.00
_cell.angle_gamma   90.00
#
_symmetry.space_group_name_H-M   'P 1'
#
loop_
_entity.id
_entity.type
_entity.pdbx_description
1 polymer ?
#
loop_
_entity_poly.entity_id
_entity_poly.type
_entity_poly.pdbx_seq_one_letter_code
_entity_poly.pdbx_strand_id
1 'polypeptide(L)'
;MSSQPDPRQEGEGGGASGRGKILPIVRWGTPILHRELRPVTAFDTKELDALVADMFATMYAAGGVGLAANQIGVDLRVFVYDMDDARGTRRWGAVCNPIIEPSSQKAFGDSDDDGGSHEAPGGTGSAGFNTPAHSSHQHHHHHHQPHALQRTLSMTEGCLSYPGISASVSRLGAITINGVDQRGEALTIHATGFFSHVLQHEVDHLNGIVYGDRVSLGRREEMDRKYKDLEAKKAYPDDWPATQTDHKWGD
;
A
#
# COMPACT_ATOMS: atom_id res chain seq x y z
N MET A 1 -9.59 -8.62 -13.50
CA MET A 1 -8.52 -9.63 -13.41
C MET A 1 -7.29 -9.03 -14.07
N SER A 2 -6.10 -9.19 -13.49
CA SER A 2 -4.86 -8.70 -14.11
C SER A 2 -4.65 -9.42 -15.46
N SER A 3 -4.23 -8.71 -16.49
CA SER A 3 -3.79 -9.30 -17.77
C SER A 3 -2.41 -9.95 -17.64
N GLN A 4 -1.70 -9.67 -16.55
CA GLN A 4 -0.38 -10.21 -16.27
C GLN A 4 -0.48 -11.67 -15.78
N PRO A 5 0.55 -12.50 -16.04
CA PRO A 5 0.62 -13.86 -15.52
C PRO A 5 0.39 -13.89 -14.00
N ASP A 6 -0.32 -14.91 -13.50
CA ASP A 6 -0.45 -15.09 -12.05
C ASP A 6 0.91 -15.49 -11.48
N PRO A 7 1.53 -14.67 -10.60
CA PRO A 7 2.82 -14.96 -10.00
C PRO A 7 2.82 -16.23 -9.12
N ARG A 8 1.64 -16.76 -8.75
CA ARG A 8 1.50 -18.01 -7.99
C ARG A 8 1.39 -19.25 -8.86
N GLN A 9 1.12 -19.12 -10.16
CA GLN A 9 0.96 -20.27 -11.05
C GLN A 9 2.28 -20.62 -11.73
N GLU A 10 2.65 -21.91 -11.74
CA GLU A 10 3.77 -22.40 -12.52
C GLU A 10 3.40 -22.32 -14.01
N GLY A 11 4.28 -21.75 -14.85
CA GLY A 11 4.00 -21.61 -16.28
C GLY A 11 3.74 -22.96 -16.95
N GLU A 12 2.56 -23.13 -17.57
CA GLU A 12 2.27 -24.26 -18.45
C GLU A 12 3.11 -24.16 -19.72
N GLY A 13 4.32 -24.71 -19.67
CA GLY A 13 5.24 -24.75 -20.80
C GLY A 13 6.69 -24.85 -20.33
N GLY A 14 7.22 -26.08 -20.30
CA GLY A 14 8.55 -26.41 -19.82
C GLY A 14 9.69 -25.77 -20.63
N GLY A 15 9.92 -24.48 -20.43
CA GLY A 15 11.06 -23.73 -20.94
C GLY A 15 11.50 -22.69 -19.93
N ALA A 16 12.47 -23.04 -19.07
CA ALA A 16 13.43 -22.21 -18.33
C ALA A 16 13.05 -20.82 -17.75
N SER A 17 11.78 -20.40 -17.73
CA SER A 17 11.26 -19.30 -16.91
C SER A 17 10.97 -19.86 -15.52
N GLY A 18 12.04 -20.26 -14.82
CA GLY A 18 11.99 -20.88 -13.51
C GLY A 18 11.45 -19.92 -12.45
N ARG A 19 10.97 -20.48 -11.34
CA ARG A 19 10.62 -19.76 -10.11
C ARG A 19 11.63 -18.64 -9.84
N GLY A 20 11.16 -17.43 -9.59
CA GLY A 20 12.02 -16.31 -9.25
C GLY A 20 12.99 -16.66 -8.12
N LYS A 21 14.19 -16.12 -8.17
CA LYS A 21 15.19 -16.24 -7.11
C LYS A 21 14.79 -15.34 -5.96
N ILE A 22 14.91 -15.86 -4.75
CA ILE A 22 14.77 -15.04 -3.53
C ILE A 22 16.07 -14.25 -3.36
N LEU A 23 15.96 -12.92 -3.36
CA LEU A 23 17.08 -12.00 -3.25
C LEU A 23 17.10 -11.36 -1.86
N PRO A 24 18.28 -11.00 -1.32
CA PRO A 24 18.38 -10.21 -0.11
C PRO A 24 17.65 -8.86 -0.24
N ILE A 25 16.97 -8.46 0.84
CA ILE A 25 16.36 -7.13 0.95
C ILE A 25 17.33 -6.18 1.65
N VAL A 26 17.65 -5.07 0.99
CA VAL A 26 18.57 -4.06 1.52
C VAL A 26 17.97 -3.33 2.72
N ARG A 27 18.83 -2.95 3.67
CA ARG A 27 18.43 -2.33 4.94
C ARG A 27 18.15 -0.84 4.81
N TRP A 28 17.30 -0.32 5.71
CA TRP A 28 16.84 1.08 5.83
C TRP A 28 17.91 2.17 5.58
N GLY A 29 19.16 1.95 5.97
CA GLY A 29 20.25 2.92 5.76
C GLY A 29 20.96 2.85 4.40
N THR A 30 20.57 1.93 3.52
CA THR A 30 21.26 1.67 2.25
C THR A 30 21.03 2.83 1.27
N PRO A 31 22.07 3.41 0.65
CA PRO A 31 21.93 4.60 -0.21
C PRO A 31 20.91 4.49 -1.36
N ILE A 32 20.67 3.29 -1.89
CA ILE A 32 19.71 3.07 -2.98
C ILE A 32 18.25 3.34 -2.55
N LEU A 33 17.95 3.29 -1.25
CA LEU A 33 16.61 3.60 -0.71
C LEU A 33 16.33 5.10 -0.62
N HIS A 34 17.36 5.94 -0.76
CA HIS A 34 17.30 7.40 -0.51
C HIS A 34 17.58 8.23 -1.76
N ARG A 35 17.33 7.66 -2.94
CA ARG A 35 17.43 8.36 -4.23
C ARG A 35 16.33 7.91 -5.17
N GLU A 36 15.96 8.81 -6.08
CA GLU A 36 15.05 8.49 -7.17
C GLU A 36 15.65 7.43 -8.10
N LEU A 37 14.84 6.45 -8.49
CA LEU A 37 15.26 5.36 -9.35
C LEU A 37 15.14 5.72 -10.84
N ARG A 38 15.94 5.05 -11.67
CA ARG A 38 15.89 5.24 -13.13
C ARG A 38 14.61 4.66 -13.74
N PRO A 39 13.99 5.31 -14.74
CA PRO A 39 12.82 4.78 -15.40
C PRO A 39 13.14 3.46 -16.11
N VAL A 40 12.16 2.56 -16.18
CA VAL A 40 12.19 1.40 -17.07
C VAL A 40 12.01 1.90 -18.50
N THR A 41 12.91 1.55 -19.41
CA THR A 41 12.87 1.98 -20.82
C THR A 41 12.81 0.83 -21.82
N ALA A 42 13.01 -0.42 -21.36
CA ALA A 42 12.94 -1.62 -22.17
C ALA A 42 11.88 -2.55 -21.56
N PHE A 43 10.83 -2.80 -22.32
CA PHE A 43 9.68 -3.63 -21.93
C PHE A 43 9.66 -4.91 -22.78
N ASP A 44 8.87 -5.89 -22.33
CA ASP A 44 8.75 -7.20 -22.99
C ASP A 44 10.12 -7.89 -23.19
N THR A 45 10.98 -7.78 -22.18
CA THR A 45 12.30 -8.40 -22.16
C THR A 45 12.35 -9.54 -21.17
N LYS A 46 13.15 -10.58 -21.46
CA LYS A 46 13.36 -11.70 -20.53
C LYS A 46 14.01 -11.22 -19.23
N GLU A 47 14.82 -10.18 -19.31
CA GLU A 47 15.50 -9.56 -18.18
C GLU A 47 14.51 -8.89 -17.23
N LEU A 48 13.54 -8.13 -17.76
CA LEU A 48 12.49 -7.51 -16.93
C LEU A 48 11.53 -8.56 -16.38
N ASP A 49 11.20 -9.60 -17.15
CA ASP A 49 10.40 -10.73 -16.67
C ASP A 49 11.09 -11.47 -15.52
N ALA A 50 12.38 -11.76 -15.65
CA ALA A 50 13.17 -12.40 -14.59
C ALA A 50 13.24 -11.52 -13.34
N LEU A 51 13.45 -10.21 -13.49
CA LEU A 51 13.43 -9.27 -12.38
C LEU A 51 12.08 -9.28 -11.64
N VAL A 52 10.97 -9.20 -12.39
CA VAL A 52 9.62 -9.23 -11.80
C VAL A 52 9.39 -10.56 -11.07
N ALA A 53 9.82 -11.69 -11.63
CA ALA A 53 9.73 -12.99 -10.98
C ALA A 53 10.53 -13.03 -9.67
N ASP A 54 11.78 -12.53 -9.68
CA ASP A 54 12.64 -12.44 -8.49
C ASP A 54 12.02 -11.54 -7.42
N MET A 55 11.41 -10.42 -7.81
CA MET A 55 10.70 -9.52 -6.89
C MET A 55 9.50 -10.20 -6.24
N PHE A 56 8.66 -10.91 -6.99
CA PHE A 56 7.54 -11.66 -6.41
C PHE A 56 8.03 -12.77 -5.47
N ALA A 57 9.02 -13.57 -5.89
CA ALA A 57 9.60 -14.62 -5.05
C ALA A 57 10.14 -14.07 -3.73
N THR A 58 10.84 -12.94 -3.79
CA THR A 58 11.40 -12.24 -2.62
C THR A 58 10.30 -11.68 -1.72
N MET A 59 9.30 -11.02 -2.30
CA MET A 59 8.14 -10.47 -1.57
C MET A 59 7.41 -11.58 -0.80
N TYR A 60 7.14 -12.72 -1.45
CA TYR A 60 6.48 -13.85 -0.81
C TYR A 60 7.32 -14.49 0.29
N ALA A 61 8.63 -14.67 0.06
CA ALA A 61 9.54 -15.20 1.07
C ALA A 61 9.59 -14.31 2.32
N ALA A 62 9.46 -12.99 2.16
CA ALA A 62 9.41 -12.03 3.26
C ALA A 62 8.03 -11.90 3.93
N GLY A 63 6.98 -12.55 3.39
CA GLY A 63 5.60 -12.39 3.86
C GLY A 63 5.00 -11.00 3.55
N GLY A 64 5.53 -10.29 2.55
CA GLY A 64 5.07 -8.96 2.16
C GLY A 64 3.89 -8.96 1.18
N VAL A 65 3.28 -7.78 1.03
CA VAL A 65 2.17 -7.52 0.08
C VAL A 65 2.59 -6.61 -1.08
N GLY A 66 3.77 -5.98 -0.97
CA GLY A 66 4.40 -5.13 -1.98
C GLY A 66 5.92 -5.15 -1.84
N LEU A 67 6.61 -4.91 -2.94
CA LEU A 67 8.07 -4.79 -2.99
C LEU A 67 8.52 -3.92 -4.17
N ALA A 68 9.31 -2.88 -3.89
CA ALA A 68 9.97 -2.03 -4.88
C ALA A 68 11.37 -2.54 -5.26
N ALA A 69 11.80 -2.30 -6.50
CA ALA A 69 13.06 -2.85 -7.03
C ALA A 69 14.32 -2.44 -6.24
N ASN A 70 14.36 -1.21 -5.71
CA ASN A 70 15.49 -0.78 -4.91
C ASN A 70 15.62 -1.53 -3.58
N GLN A 71 14.54 -2.13 -3.08
CA GLN A 71 14.58 -2.98 -1.89
C GLN A 71 15.40 -4.25 -2.13
N ILE A 72 15.57 -4.69 -3.38
CA ILE A 72 16.48 -5.79 -3.77
C ILE A 72 17.75 -5.29 -4.47
N GLY A 73 18.08 -4.00 -4.29
CA GLY A 73 19.31 -3.41 -4.84
C GLY A 73 19.23 -3.03 -6.33
N VAL A 74 18.05 -3.05 -6.94
CA VAL A 74 17.87 -2.74 -8.37
C VAL A 74 17.41 -1.31 -8.59
N ASP A 75 18.14 -0.57 -9.41
CA ASP A 75 17.87 0.83 -9.75
C ASP A 75 16.98 0.96 -10.98
N LEU A 76 15.71 0.55 -10.82
CA LEU A 76 14.65 0.69 -11.81
C LEU A 76 13.32 1.06 -11.14
N ARG A 77 12.54 1.93 -11.79
CA ARG A 77 11.20 2.34 -11.33
C ARG A 77 10.16 1.24 -11.61
N VAL A 78 10.23 0.15 -10.85
CA VAL A 78 9.24 -0.93 -10.88
C VAL A 78 8.97 -1.42 -9.46
N PHE A 79 7.70 -1.69 -9.15
CA PHE A 79 7.30 -2.41 -7.95
C PHE A 79 6.34 -3.55 -8.30
N VAL A 80 6.26 -4.54 -7.42
CA VAL A 80 5.27 -5.64 -7.49
C VAL A 80 4.34 -5.57 -6.28
N TYR A 81 3.13 -6.10 -6.42
CA TYR A 81 2.17 -6.25 -5.33
C TYR A 81 1.28 -7.48 -5.52
N ASP A 82 0.78 -8.05 -4.42
CA ASP A 82 -0.24 -9.12 -4.41
C ASP A 82 -0.99 -9.10 -3.07
N MET A 83 -2.24 -8.62 -3.08
CA MET A 83 -3.07 -8.47 -1.88
C MET A 83 -4.55 -8.42 -2.23
N ASP A 84 -5.41 -8.65 -1.24
CA ASP A 84 -6.85 -8.43 -1.39
C ASP A 84 -7.19 -6.95 -1.20
N ASP A 85 -8.07 -6.41 -2.05
CA ASP A 85 -8.64 -5.08 -1.83
C ASP A 85 -9.75 -5.09 -0.76
N ALA A 86 -10.33 -3.92 -0.48
CA ALA A 86 -11.37 -3.77 0.54
C ALA A 86 -12.64 -4.61 0.27
N ARG A 87 -12.80 -5.16 -0.95
CA ARG A 87 -13.92 -6.04 -1.33
C ARG A 87 -13.54 -7.52 -1.23
N GLY A 88 -12.36 -7.84 -0.71
CA GLY A 88 -11.81 -9.20 -0.70
C GLY A 88 -11.44 -9.70 -2.10
N THR A 89 -11.31 -8.81 -3.09
CA THR A 89 -10.88 -9.20 -4.43
C THR A 89 -9.36 -9.17 -4.49
N ARG A 90 -8.72 -10.30 -4.77
CA ARG A 90 -7.28 -10.39 -4.98
C ARG A 90 -6.83 -9.49 -6.14
N ARG A 91 -5.80 -8.68 -5.89
CA ARG A 91 -5.17 -7.75 -6.83
C ARG A 91 -3.68 -8.02 -6.85
N TRP A 92 -3.11 -8.21 -8.03
CA TRP A 92 -1.66 -8.39 -8.18
C TRP A 92 -1.16 -7.79 -9.49
N GLY A 93 0.14 -7.50 -9.54
CA GLY A 93 0.83 -7.10 -10.75
C GLY A 93 2.18 -6.44 -10.49
N ALA A 94 2.95 -6.26 -11.55
CA ALA A 94 4.09 -5.37 -11.63
C ALA A 94 3.66 -4.04 -12.27
N VAL A 95 4.17 -2.92 -11.72
CA VAL A 95 3.91 -1.58 -12.24
C VAL A 95 5.23 -0.88 -12.49
N CYS A 96 5.50 -0.59 -13.75
CA CYS A 96 6.65 0.18 -14.20
C CYS A 96 6.27 1.66 -14.35
N ASN A 97 7.21 2.53 -13.97
CA ASN A 97 7.11 3.99 -14.07
C ASN A 97 5.78 4.57 -13.54
N PRO A 98 5.32 4.20 -12.33
CA PRO A 98 4.05 4.66 -11.80
C PRO A 98 4.03 6.16 -11.52
N ILE A 99 2.87 6.77 -11.78
CA ILE A 99 2.50 8.13 -11.40
C ILE A 99 1.24 8.05 -10.55
N ILE A 100 1.26 8.69 -9.37
CA ILE A 100 0.09 8.81 -8.50
C ILE A 100 -0.66 10.09 -8.86
N GLU A 101 -1.94 9.92 -9.15
CA GLU A 101 -2.91 11.00 -9.22
C GLU A 101 -3.90 10.88 -8.07
N PRO A 102 -4.26 12.00 -7.43
CA PRO A 102 -5.30 11.96 -6.42
C PRO A 102 -6.66 11.52 -7.01
N SER A 103 -7.37 10.65 -6.30
CA SER A 103 -8.67 10.15 -6.75
C SER A 103 -9.83 11.01 -6.24
N SER A 104 -10.88 11.14 -7.05
CA SER A 104 -12.18 11.67 -6.62
C SER A 104 -13.07 10.61 -5.95
N GLN A 105 -12.64 9.33 -5.94
CA GLN A 105 -13.38 8.27 -5.26
C GLN A 105 -13.36 8.44 -3.74
N LYS A 106 -14.49 8.15 -3.10
CA LYS A 106 -14.59 8.15 -1.63
C LYS A 106 -13.72 7.03 -1.05
N ALA A 107 -12.96 7.32 0.00
CA ALA A 107 -12.22 6.30 0.73
C ALA A 107 -13.20 5.29 1.35
N PHE A 108 -12.91 3.99 1.26
CA PHE A 108 -13.71 2.94 1.91
C PHE A 108 -13.49 2.98 3.43
N GLY A 109 -14.57 2.92 4.23
CA GLY A 109 -14.55 2.98 5.70
C GLY A 109 -15.35 4.13 6.33
N ASP A 110 -16.10 4.91 5.54
CA ASP A 110 -16.94 6.01 6.02
C ASP A 110 -18.28 5.45 6.54
N SER A 111 -18.29 4.87 7.73
CA SER A 111 -19.49 4.88 8.57
C SER A 111 -19.46 6.19 9.35
N ASP A 112 -20.32 7.14 8.98
CA ASP A 112 -20.73 8.24 9.83
C ASP A 112 -21.51 7.64 11.04
N ASP A 113 -20.82 6.94 11.93
CA ASP A 113 -21.37 6.55 13.23
C ASP A 113 -21.16 7.72 14.18
N ASP A 114 -22.01 8.74 14.03
CA ASP A 114 -22.27 9.72 15.07
C ASP A 114 -22.99 8.98 16.21
N GLY A 115 -22.19 8.32 17.05
CA GLY A 115 -22.60 7.66 18.27
C GLY A 115 -23.13 8.68 19.28
N GLY A 116 -24.31 9.22 19.02
CA GLY A 116 -25.11 9.95 19.99
C GLY A 116 -25.50 9.01 21.14
N SER A 117 -24.73 9.01 22.21
CA SER A 117 -25.11 8.37 23.47
C SER A 117 -24.71 9.24 24.67
N HIS A 118 -25.62 10.11 25.06
CA HIS A 118 -25.76 10.51 26.45
C HIS A 118 -27.25 10.45 26.82
N GLU A 119 -27.62 9.34 27.47
CA GLU A 119 -28.88 9.23 28.20
C GLU A 119 -28.80 10.01 29.53
N ALA A 120 -29.91 10.65 29.92
CA ALA A 120 -30.43 10.59 31.29
C ALA A 120 -31.94 10.94 31.33
N PRO A 121 -32.71 10.44 32.32
CA PRO A 121 -34.16 10.20 32.18
C PRO A 121 -35.04 11.20 32.96
N GLY A 122 -36.35 11.25 32.64
CA GLY A 122 -37.35 11.89 33.51
C GLY A 122 -38.75 12.13 32.95
N GLY A 123 -39.66 11.17 33.18
CA GLY A 123 -40.99 11.37 33.81
C GLY A 123 -42.03 12.40 33.31
N THR A 124 -43.14 11.84 32.82
CA THR A 124 -44.57 12.20 33.05
C THR A 124 -45.20 13.43 32.35
N GLY A 125 -46.40 13.23 31.76
CA GLY A 125 -47.35 14.33 31.48
C GLY A 125 -48.28 14.18 30.26
N SER A 126 -49.49 13.65 30.52
CA SER A 126 -50.80 13.75 29.83
C SER A 126 -51.03 14.52 28.49
N ALA A 127 -51.82 13.84 27.63
CA ALA A 127 -53.05 14.26 26.92
C ALA A 127 -53.08 15.39 25.86
N GLY A 128 -53.71 15.10 24.69
CA GLY A 128 -54.50 16.10 23.93
C GLY A 128 -54.47 16.02 22.38
N PHE A 129 -55.55 15.48 21.79
CA PHE A 129 -56.35 15.94 20.63
C PHE A 129 -55.74 16.35 19.23
N ASN A 130 -56.27 15.67 18.18
CA ASN A 130 -56.74 16.08 16.83
C ASN A 130 -55.84 16.66 15.68
N THR A 131 -55.78 15.89 14.57
CA THR A 131 -55.95 16.15 13.08
C THR A 131 -55.58 17.51 12.40
N PRO A 132 -55.55 17.63 11.04
CA PRO A 132 -54.79 16.90 10.00
C PRO A 132 -54.03 17.83 8.99
N ALA A 133 -53.21 17.23 8.11
CA ALA A 133 -52.69 17.62 6.78
C ALA A 133 -52.44 19.11 6.39
N HIS A 134 -51.25 19.42 5.87
CA HIS A 134 -51.07 20.32 4.71
C HIS A 134 -49.73 20.12 3.98
N SER A 135 -49.83 20.26 2.66
CA SER A 135 -48.78 20.21 1.64
C SER A 135 -47.91 21.48 1.61
N SER A 136 -46.69 21.33 1.07
CA SER A 136 -46.03 22.21 0.10
C SER A 136 -44.72 22.92 0.52
N HIS A 137 -43.74 22.77 -0.38
CA HIS A 137 -42.64 23.67 -0.78
C HIS A 137 -41.24 23.02 -0.75
N GLN A 138 -40.90 22.42 -1.90
CA GLN A 138 -39.53 22.10 -2.30
C GLN A 138 -38.82 23.40 -2.70
N HIS A 139 -37.80 23.79 -1.94
CA HIS A 139 -36.77 24.72 -2.40
C HIS A 139 -35.53 23.91 -2.79
N HIS A 140 -35.28 23.79 -4.10
CA HIS A 140 -34.04 23.23 -4.64
C HIS A 140 -32.91 24.24 -4.47
N HIS A 141 -32.21 24.18 -3.34
CA HIS A 141 -30.87 24.76 -3.26
C HIS A 141 -29.90 23.81 -3.95
N HIS A 142 -29.47 24.18 -5.17
CA HIS A 142 -28.29 23.62 -5.79
C HIS A 142 -27.07 23.98 -4.93
N HIS A 143 -26.74 23.11 -3.98
CA HIS A 143 -25.46 23.16 -3.27
C HIS A 143 -24.38 22.69 -4.25
N HIS A 144 -23.59 23.64 -4.71
CA HIS A 144 -22.31 23.38 -5.37
C HIS A 144 -21.45 22.63 -4.35
N GLN A 145 -21.30 21.31 -4.51
CA GLN A 145 -20.48 20.52 -3.61
C GLN A 145 -19.02 20.96 -3.79
N PRO A 146 -18.33 21.44 -2.73
CA PRO A 146 -16.90 21.69 -2.82
C PRO A 146 -16.20 20.36 -3.10
N HIS A 147 -15.20 20.39 -3.98
CA HIS A 147 -14.31 19.24 -4.25
C HIS A 147 -13.96 18.57 -2.92
N ALA A 148 -14.43 17.34 -2.71
CA ALA A 148 -14.23 16.63 -1.46
C ALA A 148 -12.74 16.63 -1.12
N LEU A 149 -12.38 17.24 0.02
CA LEU A 149 -11.02 17.19 0.57
C LEU A 149 -10.57 15.74 0.56
N GLN A 150 -9.48 15.45 -0.15
CA GLN A 150 -8.91 14.10 -0.18
C GLN A 150 -8.56 13.68 1.23
N ARG A 151 -9.37 12.76 1.77
CA ARG A 151 -9.25 12.33 3.16
C ARG A 151 -7.98 11.49 3.30
N THR A 152 -7.09 11.91 4.19
CA THR A 152 -5.95 11.09 4.60
C THR A 152 -6.41 10.04 5.59
N LEU A 153 -5.90 8.82 5.46
CA LEU A 153 -6.06 7.73 6.41
C LEU A 153 -4.73 7.49 7.12
N SER A 154 -4.77 7.34 8.44
CA SER A 154 -3.61 6.96 9.23
C SER A 154 -3.68 5.47 9.54
N MET A 155 -2.63 4.73 9.17
CA MET A 155 -2.55 3.28 9.35
C MET A 155 -1.18 2.89 9.90
N THR A 156 -1.10 1.75 10.59
CA THR A 156 0.19 1.14 10.95
C THR A 156 0.87 0.63 9.68
N GLU A 157 2.07 1.11 9.44
CA GLU A 157 2.91 0.80 8.29
C GLU A 157 4.22 0.21 8.77
N GLY A 158 4.70 -0.83 8.08
CA GLY A 158 6.06 -1.34 8.20
C GLY A 158 6.66 -1.52 6.81
N CYS A 159 7.95 -1.82 6.76
CA CYS A 159 8.70 -1.99 5.52
C CYS A 159 9.60 -3.22 5.60
N LEU A 160 9.69 -3.99 4.51
CA LEU A 160 10.59 -5.16 4.45
C LEU A 160 12.08 -4.76 4.56
N SER A 161 12.43 -3.54 4.13
CA SER A 161 13.78 -2.95 4.34
C SER A 161 14.03 -2.49 5.78
N TYR A 162 13.00 -2.50 6.61
CA TYR A 162 13.04 -2.09 8.01
C TYR A 162 12.35 -3.14 8.90
N PRO A 163 12.88 -4.38 8.93
CA PRO A 163 12.16 -5.51 9.51
C PRO A 163 11.96 -5.37 11.02
N GLY A 164 10.75 -5.70 11.48
CA GLY A 164 10.35 -5.61 12.89
C GLY A 164 10.00 -4.21 13.39
N ILE A 165 10.11 -3.17 12.56
CA ILE A 165 9.72 -1.79 12.92
C ILE A 165 8.45 -1.39 12.18
N SER A 166 7.55 -0.73 12.90
CA SER A 166 6.32 -0.17 12.35
C SER A 166 6.01 1.17 13.00
N ALA A 167 5.33 2.03 12.25
CA ALA A 167 4.84 3.33 12.73
C ALA A 167 3.51 3.69 12.09
N SER A 168 2.77 4.59 12.73
CA SER A 168 1.55 5.18 12.16
C SER A 168 1.93 6.23 11.13
N VAL A 169 1.46 6.06 9.89
CA VAL A 169 1.73 6.96 8.75
C VAL A 169 0.41 7.38 8.13
N SER A 170 0.31 8.66 7.75
CA SER A 170 -0.86 9.21 7.06
C SER A 170 -0.65 9.22 5.55
N ARG A 171 -1.59 8.62 4.80
CA ARG A 171 -1.58 8.56 3.33
C ARG A 171 -2.94 8.91 2.77
N LEU A 172 -3.04 9.18 1.46
CA LEU A 172 -4.32 9.44 0.82
C LEU A 172 -5.21 8.18 0.87
N GLY A 173 -6.47 8.34 1.28
CA GLY A 173 -7.39 7.21 1.39
C GLY A 173 -7.88 6.66 0.05
N ALA A 174 -7.67 7.40 -1.04
CA ALA A 174 -7.97 6.98 -2.40
C ALA A 174 -7.00 7.62 -3.40
N ILE A 175 -6.45 6.81 -4.30
CA ILE A 175 -5.56 7.25 -5.38
C ILE A 175 -5.88 6.53 -6.69
N THR A 176 -5.39 7.11 -7.79
CA THR A 176 -5.26 6.42 -9.07
C THR A 176 -3.77 6.33 -9.41
N ILE A 177 -3.30 5.14 -9.78
CA ILE A 177 -1.96 4.94 -10.35
C ILE A 177 -2.10 4.76 -11.85
N ASN A 178 -1.32 5.54 -12.61
CA ASN A 178 -1.09 5.33 -14.04
C ASN A 178 0.35 4.85 -14.25
N GLY A 179 0.55 3.91 -15.18
CA GLY A 179 1.85 3.37 -15.51
C GLY A 179 1.75 2.35 -16.64
N VAL A 180 2.74 1.48 -16.73
CA VAL A 180 2.72 0.33 -17.66
C VAL A 180 3.11 -0.95 -16.93
N ASP A 181 2.70 -2.11 -17.47
CA ASP A 181 3.19 -3.39 -16.99
C ASP A 181 4.59 -3.73 -17.56
N GLN A 182 5.11 -4.93 -17.24
CA GLN A 182 6.40 -5.39 -17.75
C GLN A 182 6.43 -5.66 -19.26
N ARG A 183 5.26 -5.78 -19.91
CA ARG A 183 5.14 -5.88 -21.37
C ARG A 183 5.10 -4.50 -22.03
N GLY A 184 4.94 -3.44 -21.24
CA GLY A 184 4.81 -2.06 -21.72
C GLY A 184 3.37 -1.66 -21.99
N GLU A 185 2.40 -2.50 -21.63
CA GLU A 185 0.98 -2.22 -21.80
C GLU A 185 0.50 -1.25 -20.72
N ALA A 186 -0.28 -0.25 -21.13
CA ALA A 186 -0.80 0.77 -20.22
C ALA A 186 -1.71 0.14 -19.14
N LEU A 187 -1.53 0.59 -17.90
CA LEU A 187 -2.38 0.19 -16.78
C LEU A 187 -2.82 1.39 -15.96
N THR A 188 -4.05 1.28 -15.44
CA THR A 188 -4.62 2.23 -14.48
C THR A 188 -5.19 1.45 -13.30
N ILE A 189 -4.77 1.81 -12.08
CA ILE A 189 -5.20 1.15 -10.85
C ILE A 189 -5.90 2.18 -9.98
N HIS A 190 -7.19 1.97 -9.73
CA HIS A 190 -7.91 2.69 -8.68
C HIS A 190 -7.77 1.92 -7.37
N ALA A 191 -7.25 2.60 -6.35
CA ALA A 191 -6.97 2.02 -5.05
C ALA A 191 -7.58 2.87 -3.93
N THR A 192 -8.16 2.20 -2.94
CA THR A 192 -8.74 2.84 -1.74
C THR A 192 -8.31 2.08 -0.48
N GLY A 193 -8.42 2.74 0.68
CA GLY A 193 -8.14 2.11 1.98
C GLY A 193 -6.72 1.55 2.07
N PHE A 194 -6.58 0.34 2.60
CA PHE A 194 -5.28 -0.32 2.75
C PHE A 194 -4.54 -0.52 1.42
N PHE A 195 -5.26 -0.80 0.33
CA PHE A 195 -4.64 -0.95 -0.99
C PHE A 195 -4.03 0.37 -1.47
N SER A 196 -4.73 1.50 -1.26
CA SER A 196 -4.17 2.84 -1.52
C SER A 196 -2.91 3.08 -0.70
N HIS A 197 -2.90 2.65 0.57
CA HIS A 197 -1.80 2.82 1.50
C HIS A 197 -0.54 2.07 1.05
N VAL A 198 -0.69 0.79 0.69
CA VAL A 198 0.42 -0.05 0.18
C VAL A 198 0.99 0.51 -1.11
N LEU A 199 0.15 0.86 -2.09
CA LEU A 199 0.69 1.36 -3.37
C LEU A 199 1.45 2.69 -3.23
N GLN A 200 1.01 3.57 -2.34
CA GLN A 200 1.75 4.80 -2.02
C GLN A 200 3.11 4.51 -1.35
N HIS A 201 3.19 3.48 -0.52
CA HIS A 201 4.46 3.02 0.07
C HIS A 201 5.44 2.57 -1.01
N GLU A 202 4.99 1.73 -1.95
CA GLU A 202 5.87 1.24 -3.01
C GLU A 202 6.32 2.36 -3.95
N VAL A 203 5.45 3.32 -4.27
CA VAL A 203 5.82 4.48 -5.11
C VAL A 203 6.80 5.40 -4.40
N ASP A 204 6.68 5.59 -3.08
CA ASP A 204 7.67 6.34 -2.30
C ASP A 204 9.07 5.74 -2.45
N HIS A 205 9.18 4.42 -2.35
CA HIS A 205 10.45 3.72 -2.55
C HIS A 205 11.07 4.03 -3.91
N LEU A 206 10.29 4.09 -4.98
CA LEU A 206 10.80 4.46 -6.32
C LEU A 206 11.30 5.90 -6.41
N ASN A 207 10.82 6.77 -5.52
CA ASN A 207 11.22 8.17 -5.43
C ASN A 207 12.34 8.39 -4.38
N GLY A 208 12.86 7.33 -3.76
CA GLY A 208 13.85 7.44 -2.71
C GLY A 208 13.31 8.01 -1.40
N ILE A 209 11.99 7.89 -1.17
CA ILE A 209 11.32 8.28 0.05
C ILE A 209 11.02 7.01 0.83
N VAL A 210 11.25 7.05 2.14
CA VAL A 210 10.94 5.93 3.02
C VAL A 210 9.94 6.37 4.11
N TYR A 211 9.17 5.44 4.68
CA TYR A 211 8.02 5.81 5.53
C TYR A 211 8.37 6.63 6.79
N GLY A 212 9.56 6.41 7.34
CA GLY A 212 10.19 7.22 8.39
C GLY A 212 10.51 8.69 8.00
N ASP A 213 10.45 9.07 6.73
CA ASP A 213 10.45 10.48 6.29
C ASP A 213 9.05 11.13 6.46
N ARG A 214 8.00 10.31 6.65
CA ARG A 214 6.60 10.74 6.83
C ARG A 214 6.16 10.78 8.30
N VAL A 215 7.03 10.45 9.24
CA VAL A 215 6.75 10.49 10.69
C VAL A 215 7.47 11.69 11.34
N SER A 216 7.08 12.04 12.57
CA SER A 216 7.76 13.10 13.32
C SER A 216 9.20 12.71 13.65
N LEU A 217 10.08 13.72 13.83
CA LEU A 217 11.49 13.48 14.19
C LEU A 217 11.64 12.61 15.44
N GLY A 218 10.86 12.89 16.49
CA GLY A 218 10.90 12.08 17.72
C GLY A 218 10.48 10.62 17.49
N ARG A 219 9.49 10.37 16.60
CA ARG A 219 9.11 9.01 16.24
C ARG A 219 10.19 8.32 15.42
N ARG A 220 10.85 9.03 14.50
CA ARG A 220 11.98 8.51 13.72
C ARG A 220 13.14 8.09 14.63
N GLU A 221 13.49 8.91 15.61
CA GLU A 221 14.53 8.59 16.61
C GLU A 221 14.17 7.37 17.46
N GLU A 222 12.89 7.20 17.81
CA GLU A 222 12.40 6.00 18.50
C GLU A 222 12.56 4.75 17.62
N MET A 223 12.14 4.82 16.35
CA MET A 223 12.28 3.74 15.37
C MET A 223 13.75 3.34 15.21
N ASP A 224 14.64 4.31 14.98
CA ASP A 224 16.08 4.06 14.77
C ASP A 224 16.74 3.41 15.99
N ARG A 225 16.28 3.74 17.20
CA ARG A 225 16.76 3.10 18.43
C ARG A 225 16.32 1.66 18.53
N LYS A 226 15.04 1.37 18.24
CA LYS A 226 14.52 -0.01 18.21
C LYS A 226 15.23 -0.83 17.14
N TYR A 227 15.52 -0.23 15.98
CA TYR A 227 16.24 -0.92 14.92
C TYR A 227 17.65 -1.34 15.31
N LYS A 228 18.41 -0.40 15.90
CA LYS A 228 19.77 -0.67 16.35
C LYS A 228 19.81 -1.82 17.35
N ASP A 229 18.78 -1.95 18.18
CA ASP A 229 18.62 -3.07 19.10
C ASP A 229 18.35 -4.40 18.36
N LEU A 230 17.47 -4.41 17.35
CA LEU A 230 17.21 -5.60 16.51
C LEU A 230 18.45 -6.04 15.72
N GLU A 231 19.19 -5.08 15.16
CA GLU A 231 20.45 -5.32 14.44
C GLU A 231 21.53 -5.86 15.39
N ALA A 232 21.67 -5.29 16.60
CA ALA A 232 22.60 -5.79 17.61
C ALA A 232 22.28 -7.22 18.04
N LYS A 233 20.99 -7.59 18.06
CA LYS A 233 20.51 -8.94 18.34
C LYS A 233 20.60 -9.89 17.14
N LYS A 234 20.96 -9.39 15.96
CA LYS A 234 20.93 -10.14 14.69
C LYS A 234 19.57 -10.82 14.46
N ALA A 235 18.49 -10.10 14.78
CA ALA A 235 17.13 -10.62 14.65
C ALA A 235 16.80 -11.03 13.20
N TYR A 236 17.44 -10.38 12.22
CA TYR A 236 17.34 -10.69 10.80
C TYR A 236 18.75 -10.87 10.19
N PRO A 237 19.05 -12.01 9.54
CA PRO A 237 20.30 -12.26 8.81
C PRO A 237 20.55 -11.23 7.71
N ASP A 238 21.82 -11.01 7.38
CA ASP A 238 22.25 -10.06 6.34
C ASP A 238 21.63 -10.33 4.97
N ASP A 239 21.30 -11.60 4.69
CA ASP A 239 20.69 -12.06 3.45
C ASP A 239 19.18 -12.31 3.54
N TRP A 240 18.52 -11.87 4.62
CA TRP A 240 17.06 -11.90 4.74
C TRP A 240 16.39 -11.31 3.48
N PRO A 241 15.32 -11.93 2.94
CA PRO A 241 14.63 -13.14 3.38
C PRO A 241 15.16 -14.44 2.74
N ALA A 242 16.27 -14.41 2.00
CA ALA A 242 16.80 -15.58 1.27
C ALA A 242 17.15 -16.74 2.21
N THR A 243 17.69 -16.41 3.38
CA THR A 243 17.76 -17.33 4.51
C THR A 243 16.53 -17.12 5.39
N GLN A 244 15.68 -18.15 5.52
CA GLN A 244 14.53 -18.12 6.42
C GLN A 244 14.98 -18.05 7.87
N THR A 245 14.40 -17.13 8.63
CA THR A 245 14.47 -17.10 10.09
C THR A 245 13.24 -17.76 10.69
N ASP A 246 13.35 -18.29 11.90
CA ASP A 246 12.20 -18.76 12.68
C ASP A 246 11.22 -17.61 13.07
N HIS A 247 11.61 -16.35 12.85
CA HIS A 247 10.79 -15.16 13.07
C HIS A 247 9.97 -14.85 11.83
N LYS A 248 8.66 -14.76 11.96
CA LYS A 248 7.77 -14.27 10.90
C LYS A 248 7.59 -12.76 11.05
N TRP A 249 7.26 -12.09 9.96
CA TRP A 249 6.86 -10.68 10.00
C TRP A 249 5.65 -10.51 10.94
N GLY A 250 5.82 -9.74 12.02
CA GLY A 250 4.77 -9.45 13.01
C GLY A 250 4.85 -10.20 14.34
N ASP A 251 5.92 -10.97 14.60
CA ASP A 251 6.25 -11.48 15.95
C ASP A 251 6.82 -10.38 16.88
#